data_AF-E6QJV8-F1
#
_entry.id   AF-E6QJV8-F1
#
_cell.length_a   1.000
_cell.length_b   1.000
_cell.length_c   1.000
_cell.angle_alpha   90.00
_cell.angle_beta   90.00
_cell.angle_gamma   90.00
#
_symmetry.space_group_name_H-M   'P 1'
#
loop_
_entity.id
_entity.type
_entity.pdbx_description
1 polymer ?
#
loop_
_entity_poly.entity_id
_entity_poly.type
_entity_poly.pdbx_seq_one_letter_code
_entity_poly.pdbx_strand_id
1 'polypeptide(L)' 'MAGARCGVKASGGIRTLADARAMLEAGANRLGASASVAIVRELGAE' A
#
# COMPACT_ATOMS: atom_id res chain seq x y z
N MET A 1 -12.56 -5.29 15.97
CA MET A 1 -11.81 -6.05 14.95
C MET A 1 -12.69 -6.18 13.73
N ALA A 2 -12.29 -5.67 12.56
CA ALA A 2 -12.90 -6.15 11.32
C ALA A 2 -12.55 -7.64 11.21
N GLY A 3 -13.54 -8.53 11.19
CA GLY A 3 -13.30 -9.97 11.17
C GLY A 3 -12.51 -10.39 9.93
N ALA A 4 -11.88 -11.57 9.96
CA ALA A 4 -10.98 -12.10 8.93
C ALA A 4 -11.54 -12.15 7.49
N ARG A 5 -12.82 -11.85 7.29
CA ARG A 5 -13.47 -11.79 5.97
C ARG A 5 -13.44 -10.40 5.33
N CYS A 6 -13.10 -9.35 6.07
CA CYS A 6 -13.05 -7.98 5.54
C CYS A 6 -11.60 -7.55 5.33
N GLY A 7 -11.24 -7.20 4.10
CA GLY A 7 -9.89 -6.72 3.77
C GLY A 7 -9.61 -5.32 4.34
N VAL A 8 -8.34 -5.03 4.61
CA VAL A 8 -7.90 -3.73 5.16
C VAL A 8 -7.40 -2.83 4.03
N LYS A 9 -7.90 -1.58 3.97
CA LYS A 9 -7.40 -0.52 3.08
C LYS A 9 -6.53 0.46 3.87
N ALA A 10 -5.27 0.61 3.47
CA ALA A 10 -4.41 1.70 3.94
C ALA A 10 -4.45 2.87 2.95
N SER A 11 -4.60 4.10 3.45
CA SER A 11 -4.60 5.31 2.62
C SER A 11 -4.11 6.54 3.39
N GLY A 12 -3.45 7.45 2.67
CA GLY A 12 -2.83 8.65 3.24
C GLY A 12 -1.36 8.42 3.61
N GLY A 13 -0.49 9.36 3.22
CA GLY A 13 0.94 9.30 3.56
C GLY A 13 1.80 8.34 2.74
N ILE A 14 1.22 7.39 1.99
CA ILE A 14 1.94 6.43 1.15
C ILE A 14 2.48 7.12 -0.11
N ARG A 15 3.79 7.38 -0.18
CA ARG A 15 4.42 8.13 -1.28
C ARG A 15 5.52 7.37 -2.00
N THR A 16 6.12 6.36 -1.36
CA THR A 16 7.24 5.57 -1.88
C THR A 16 6.90 4.08 -1.94
N LEU A 17 7.69 3.31 -2.68
CA LEU A 17 7.57 1.85 -2.66
C LEU A 17 7.80 1.26 -1.26
N ALA A 18 8.72 1.84 -0.49
CA ALA A 18 8.97 1.44 0.90
C ALA A 18 7.74 1.62 1.79
N ASP A 19 7.06 2.77 1.70
CA ASP A 19 5.81 3.01 2.44
C ASP A 19 4.73 2.00 2.05
N ALA A 20 4.60 1.72 0.74
CA ALA A 20 3.63 0.77 0.23
C ALA A 20 3.89 -0.65 0.78
N ARG A 21 5.16 -1.10 0.77
CA ARG A 21 5.58 -2.38 1.36
C ARG A 21 5.27 -2.44 2.86
N ALA A 22 5.61 -1.41 3.61
CA ALA A 22 5.34 -1.36 5.04
C ALA A 22 3.84 -1.53 5.37
N MET A 23 2.94 -0.95 4.56
CA MET A 23 1.50 -1.12 4.74
C MET A 23 1.01 -2.52 4.40
N LEU A 24 1.58 -3.16 3.38
CA LEU A 24 1.28 -4.55 3.02
C LEU A 24 1.72 -5.51 4.14
N GLU A 25 2.93 -5.34 4.68
CA GLU A 25 3.45 -6.13 5.81
C GLU A 25 2.65 -5.91 7.10
N ALA A 26 2.09 -4.71 7.29
CA ALA A 26 1.15 -4.42 8.38
C ALA A 26 -0.23 -5.10 8.20
N GLY A 27 -0.46 -5.79 7.08
CA GLY A 27 -1.67 -6.55 6.80
C GLY A 27 -2.71 -5.82 5.94
N ALA A 28 -2.36 -4.71 5.30
CA ALA A 28 -3.24 -4.09 4.32
C ALA A 28 -3.32 -4.96 3.05
N ASN A 29 -4.53 -5.14 2.52
CA ASN A 29 -4.77 -5.86 1.26
C ASN A 29 -5.15 -4.90 0.12
N ARG A 30 -5.30 -3.61 0.41
CA ARG A 30 -5.57 -2.54 -0.56
C ARG A 30 -4.81 -1.29 -0.16
N LEU A 31 -4.16 -0.64 -1.11
CA LEU A 31 -3.52 0.67 -0.90
C LEU A 31 -4.24 1.76 -1.67
N GLY A 32 -4.41 2.92 -1.05
CA GLY A 32 -4.89 4.15 -1.69
C GLY A 32 -3.81 5.23 -1.60
N ALA A 33 -3.16 5.52 -2.73
CA ALA A 33 -2.07 6.49 -2.82
C ALA A 33 -2.24 7.39 -4.06
N SER A 34 -2.14 8.70 -3.88
CA SER A 34 -2.10 9.66 -4.99
C SER A 34 -0.78 9.57 -5.78
N ALA A 35 0.27 9.01 -5.17
CA ALA A 35 1.57 8.77 -5.79
C ALA A 35 1.68 7.38 -6.47
N SER A 36 0.56 6.71 -6.75
CA SER A 36 0.53 5.32 -7.26
C SER A 36 1.39 5.11 -8.50
N VAL A 37 1.38 6.05 -9.45
CA VAL A 37 2.19 5.96 -10.68
C VAL A 37 3.69 5.95 -10.37
N ALA A 38 4.16 6.78 -9.44
CA ALA A 38 5.57 6.81 -9.04
C ALA A 38 5.98 5.50 -8.36
N ILE A 39 5.14 5.00 -7.44
CA ILE A 39 5.36 3.74 -6.73
C ILE A 39 5.45 2.55 -7.70
N VAL A 40 4.55 2.48 -8.68
CA VAL A 40 4.55 1.40 -9.69
C VAL A 40 5.78 1.51 -10.61
N ARG A 41 6.22 2.72 -10.96
CA ARG A 41 7.45 2.93 -11.74
C ARG A 41 8.69 2.50 -10.98
N GLU A 42 8.79 2.84 -9.69
CA GLU A 42 9.87 2.42 -8.81
C GLU A 42 9.93 0.88 -8.72
N LEU A 43 8.78 0.22 -8.53
CA LEU A 43 8.68 -1.25 -8.52
C LEU A 43 9.11 -1.90 -9.84
N GLY A 44 8.79 -1.28 -10.98
CA GLY A 44 9.19 -1.79 -12.30
C GLY A 44 10.65 -1.51 -12.68
N ALA A 45 11.36 -0.71 -11.88
CA ALA A 45 12.78 -0.42 -12.05
C ALA A 45 13.68 -1.23 -11.09
N GLU A 46 13.09 -1.96 -10.13
CA GLU A 46 13.78 -2.99 -9.33
C GLU A 46 14.08 -4.27 -10.13
#